data_AF-A1HRH4-F1
#
_entry.id   AF-A1HRH4-F1
#
_cell.length_a   1.000
_cell.length_b   1.000
_cell.length_c   1.000
_cell.angle_alpha   90.00
_cell.angle_beta   90.00
_cell.angle_gamma   90.00
#
_symmetry.space_group_name_H-M   'P 1'
#
loop_
_entity.id
_entity.type
_entity.pdbx_description
1 polymer ?
#
loop_
_entity_poly.entity_id
_entity_poly.type
_entity_poly.pdbx_seq_one_letter_code
_entity_poly.pdbx_strand_id
1 'polypeptide(L)'
;MVDTKDYLQWLAKAENDLKAAKLILAGEQLYDISAFHCQQCVEKALKAYVLYHEGIIMETHSLPRLNQRCAKHDHTFLSFADSLHILNSFYIETRYPAVDELIVTRANAESAVDVANRVLEYVKNSLNA
;
A
#
# COMPACT_ATOMS: atom_id res chain seq x y z
N MET A 1 -8.27 -20.45 2.97
CA MET A 1 -6.79 -20.43 2.83
C MET A 1 -6.27 -19.71 4.07
N VAL A 2 -5.23 -20.22 4.73
CA VAL A 2 -4.61 -19.55 5.89
C VAL A 2 -3.42 -18.76 5.38
N ASP A 3 -3.32 -17.48 5.75
CA ASP A 3 -2.20 -16.65 5.33
C ASP A 3 -0.87 -17.14 5.91
N THR A 4 0.18 -17.09 5.09
CA THR A 4 1.55 -17.45 5.52
C THR A 4 2.10 -16.45 6.54
N LYS A 5 2.90 -16.95 7.49
CA LYS A 5 3.66 -16.12 8.43
C LYS A 5 5.04 -15.72 7.91
N ASP A 6 5.34 -16.03 6.65
CA ASP A 6 6.59 -15.63 6.00
C ASP A 6 6.45 -14.21 5.43
N TYR A 7 7.01 -13.22 6.13
CA TYR A 7 6.95 -11.81 5.74
C TYR A 7 7.60 -11.53 4.37
N LEU A 8 8.57 -12.34 3.93
CA LEU A 8 9.20 -12.17 2.62
C LEU A 8 8.22 -12.46 1.48
N GLN A 9 7.30 -13.41 1.67
CA GLN A 9 6.23 -13.67 0.71
C GLN A 9 5.24 -12.50 0.62
N TRP A 10 4.98 -11.81 1.72
CA TRP A 10 4.17 -10.59 1.73
C TRP A 10 4.87 -9.45 0.97
N LEU A 11 6.18 -9.26 1.17
CA LEU A 11 6.97 -8.29 0.40
C LEU A 11 7.00 -8.62 -1.09
N ALA A 12 7.21 -9.88 -1.46
CA ALA A 12 7.18 -10.31 -2.86
C ALA A 12 5.82 -10.04 -3.52
N LYS A 13 4.72 -10.15 -2.76
CA LYS A 13 3.39 -9.75 -3.26
C LYS A 13 3.27 -8.23 -3.38
N ALA A 14 3.76 -7.46 -2.41
CA ALA A 14 3.77 -5.99 -2.48
C ALA A 14 4.55 -5.49 -3.71
N GLU A 15 5.71 -6.07 -4.02
CA GLU A 15 6.49 -5.76 -5.21
C GLU A 15 5.71 -6.02 -6.51
N ASN A 16 4.98 -7.14 -6.56
CA ASN A 16 4.15 -7.47 -7.71
C ASN A 16 3.01 -6.45 -7.89
N ASP A 17 2.40 -5.97 -6.79
CA ASP A 17 1.39 -4.91 -6.86
C ASP A 17 1.97 -3.60 -7.37
N LEU A 18 3.15 -3.18 -6.89
CA LEU A 18 3.81 -1.98 -7.40
C LEU A 18 4.16 -2.09 -8.89
N LYS A 19 4.64 -3.27 -9.32
CA LYS A 19 4.91 -3.55 -10.73
C LYS A 19 3.63 -3.46 -11.56
N ALA A 20 2.52 -4.04 -11.09
CA ALA A 20 1.23 -3.95 -11.75
C ALA A 20 0.77 -2.48 -11.86
N ALA A 21 0.81 -1.71 -10.76
CA ALA A 21 0.45 -0.29 -10.76
C ALA A 21 1.24 0.51 -11.81
N LYS A 22 2.56 0.32 -11.87
CA LYS A 22 3.43 1.01 -12.85
C LYS A 22 3.08 0.65 -14.30
N LEU A 23 2.77 -0.62 -14.59
CA LEU A 23 2.37 -1.07 -15.92
C LEU A 23 1.01 -0.49 -16.33
N ILE A 24 0.05 -0.47 -15.40
CA ILE A 24 -1.29 0.08 -15.63
C ILE A 24 -1.20 1.59 -15.89
N LEU A 25 -0.46 2.32 -15.06
CA LEU A 25 -0.25 3.77 -15.21
C LEU A 25 0.40 4.16 -16.55
N ALA A 26 1.29 3.32 -17.07
CA ALA A 26 1.94 3.53 -18.36
C ALA A 26 1.05 3.19 -19.57
N GLY A 27 0.00 2.40 -19.35
CA GLY A 27 -0.93 1.93 -20.37
C GLY A 27 -2.15 2.84 -20.55
N GLU A 28 -3.33 2.22 -20.52
CA GLU A 28 -4.62 2.89 -20.70
C GLU A 28 -5.03 3.73 -19.48
N GLN A 29 -6.08 4.55 -19.62
CA GLN A 29 -6.60 5.47 -18.58
C GLN A 29 -7.30 4.74 -17.41
N LEU A 30 -6.65 3.71 -16.85
CA LEU A 30 -7.11 2.88 -15.73
C LEU A 30 -6.43 3.34 -14.42
N TYR A 31 -6.50 4.65 -14.16
CA TYR A 31 -5.78 5.30 -13.06
C TYR A 31 -6.29 4.86 -11.68
N ASP A 32 -7.58 4.59 -11.59
CA ASP A 32 -8.26 3.97 -10.45
C ASP A 32 -7.69 2.58 -10.13
N ILE A 33 -7.52 1.72 -11.13
CA ILE A 33 -6.94 0.38 -10.97
C ILE A 33 -5.46 0.47 -10.57
N SER A 34 -4.72 1.43 -11.14
CA SER A 34 -3.34 1.71 -10.72
C SER A 34 -3.28 2.13 -9.23
N ALA A 35 -4.16 3.05 -8.80
CA ALA A 35 -4.24 3.50 -7.42
C ALA A 35 -4.64 2.36 -6.45
N PHE A 36 -5.53 1.47 -6.88
CA PHE A 36 -5.89 0.27 -6.12
C PHE A 36 -4.66 -0.62 -5.87
N HIS A 37 -3.86 -0.92 -6.89
CA HIS A 37 -2.63 -1.68 -6.70
C HIS A 37 -1.59 -0.95 -5.84
N CYS A 38 -1.53 0.38 -5.89
CA CYS A 38 -0.69 1.15 -4.97
C CYS A 38 -1.12 0.95 -3.51
N GLN A 39 -2.42 1.00 -3.20
CA GLN A 39 -2.90 0.71 -1.84
C GLN A 39 -2.56 -0.73 -1.44
N GLN A 40 -2.75 -1.70 -2.33
CA GLN A 40 -2.46 -3.11 -2.04
C GLN A 40 -0.97 -3.37 -1.79
N CYS A 41 -0.09 -2.71 -2.54
CA CYS A 41 1.35 -2.73 -2.31
C CYS A 41 1.66 -2.26 -0.89
N VAL A 42 1.16 -1.08 -0.51
CA VAL A 42 1.45 -0.50 0.80
C VAL A 42 0.86 -1.34 1.93
N GLU A 43 -0.36 -1.83 1.78
CA GLU A 43 -0.99 -2.69 2.80
C GLU A 43 -0.13 -3.93 3.08
N LYS A 44 0.31 -4.62 2.03
CA LYS A 44 1.12 -5.84 2.16
C LYS A 44 2.51 -5.54 2.72
N ALA A 45 3.14 -4.44 2.32
CA ALA A 45 4.42 -4.01 2.87
C ALA A 45 4.33 -3.70 4.38
N LEU A 46 3.32 -2.93 4.80
CA LEU A 46 3.12 -2.62 6.22
C LEU A 46 2.77 -3.87 7.04
N LYS A 47 1.95 -4.78 6.49
CA LYS A 47 1.68 -6.07 7.13
C LYS A 47 2.93 -6.94 7.26
N ALA A 48 3.80 -6.96 6.25
CA ALA A 48 5.09 -7.65 6.33
C ALA A 48 5.96 -7.10 7.48
N TYR A 49 6.02 -5.77 7.61
CA TYR A 49 6.75 -5.11 8.70
C TYR A 49 6.18 -5.48 10.08
N VAL A 50 4.86 -5.39 10.27
CA VAL A 50 4.23 -5.79 11.53
C VAL A 50 4.44 -7.28 11.82
N LEU A 51 4.31 -8.13 10.81
CA LEU A 51 4.53 -9.58 10.95
C LEU A 51 5.97 -9.90 11.37
N TYR A 52 6.96 -9.20 10.82
CA TYR A 52 8.36 -9.35 11.21
C TYR A 52 8.60 -8.96 12.68
N HIS A 53 8.08 -7.81 13.12
CA HIS A 53 8.32 -7.30 14.47
C HIS A 53 7.46 -7.96 15.56
N GLU A 54 6.24 -8.38 15.23
CA GLU A 54 5.24 -8.81 16.22
C GLU A 54 4.81 -10.27 16.04
N GLY A 55 5.14 -10.93 14.92
CA GLY A 55 4.75 -12.32 14.65
C GLY A 55 3.24 -12.51 14.41
N ILE A 56 2.50 -11.42 14.25
CA ILE A 56 1.04 -11.41 14.03
C ILE A 56 0.68 -10.87 12.65
N ILE A 57 -0.40 -11.41 12.09
CA ILE A 57 -1.01 -10.91 10.86
C ILE A 57 -2.16 -9.98 11.27
N MET A 58 -2.10 -8.74 10.83
CA MET A 58 -3.14 -7.75 11.10
C MET A 58 -4.31 -7.95 10.12
N GLU A 59 -5.51 -8.23 10.61
CA GLU A 59 -6.73 -8.42 9.78
C GLU A 59 -7.37 -7.11 9.28
N THR A 60 -6.66 -5.99 9.35
CA THR A 60 -7.15 -4.68 8.88
C THR A 60 -6.58 -4.34 7.50
N HIS A 61 -7.38 -3.68 6.67
CA HIS A 61 -6.97 -3.10 5.38
C HIS A 61 -6.69 -1.59 5.46
N SER A 62 -6.98 -0.97 6.62
CA SER A 62 -6.76 0.46 6.83
C SER A 62 -5.26 0.78 6.89
N LEU A 63 -4.75 1.51 5.89
CA LEU A 63 -3.35 1.97 5.88
C LEU A 63 -3.01 2.83 7.09
N PRO A 64 -3.85 3.81 7.52
CA PRO A 64 -3.57 4.58 8.74
C PRO A 64 -3.41 3.71 9.98
N ARG A 65 -4.24 2.67 10.17
CA ARG A 65 -4.13 1.77 11.32
C ARG A 65 -2.87 0.92 11.27
N LEU A 66 -2.51 0.40 10.08
CA LEU A 66 -1.27 -0.34 9.89
C LEU A 66 -0.05 0.55 10.14
N ASN A 67 -0.07 1.78 9.62
CA ASN A 67 1.02 2.74 9.80
C ASN A 67 1.25 3.08 11.28
N GLN A 68 0.17 3.32 12.04
CA GLN A 68 0.24 3.52 13.48
C GLN A 68 0.79 2.30 14.23
N ARG A 69 0.56 1.08 13.71
CA ARG A 69 1.16 -0.13 14.27
C ARG A 69 2.66 -0.18 14.00
N CYS A 70 3.09 0.09 12.77
CA CYS A 70 4.50 0.18 12.41
C CYS A 70 5.23 1.27 13.20
N ALA A 71 4.58 2.42 13.42
CA ALA A 71 5.12 3.56 14.15
C ALA A 71 5.47 3.25 15.62
N LYS A 72 4.93 2.18 16.21
CA LYS A 72 5.33 1.72 17.54
C LYS A 72 6.74 1.14 17.59
N HIS A 73 7.28 0.73 16.44
CA HIS A 73 8.63 0.17 16.31
C HIS A 73 9.60 1.16 15.66
N ASP A 74 9.13 1.99 14.72
CA ASP A 74 9.92 3.08 14.12
C ASP A 74 9.04 4.31 13.84
N HIS A 75 9.30 5.42 14.54
CA HIS A 75 8.53 6.66 14.39
C HIS A 75 8.62 7.30 12.99
N THR A 76 9.60 6.93 12.17
CA THR A 76 9.73 7.42 10.78
C THR A 76 8.48 7.10 9.96
N PHE A 77 7.75 6.03 10.29
CA PHE A 77 6.45 5.71 9.67
C PHE A 77 5.43 6.85 9.79
N LEU A 78 5.52 7.71 10.81
CA LEU A 78 4.64 8.87 10.96
C LEU A 78 4.81 9.88 9.82
N SER A 79 5.98 9.92 9.15
CA SER A 79 6.21 10.78 7.99
C SER A 79 5.35 10.42 6.77
N PHE A 80 4.82 9.19 6.71
CA PHE A 80 3.92 8.75 5.64
C PHE A 80 2.44 8.97 5.98
N ALA A 81 2.09 9.42 7.20
CA ALA A 81 0.70 9.40 7.69
C ALA A 81 -0.31 10.07 6.75
N ASP A 82 0.00 11.29 6.28
CA ASP A 82 -0.89 12.05 5.39
C ASP A 82 -1.05 11.37 4.03
N SER A 83 0.07 10.90 3.46
CA SER A 83 0.07 10.19 2.18
C SER A 83 -0.74 8.89 2.24
N LEU A 84 -0.65 8.17 3.36
CA LEU A 84 -1.40 6.94 3.57
C LEU A 84 -2.88 7.18 3.84
N HIS A 85 -3.24 8.33 4.43
CA HIS A 85 -4.64 8.72 4.56
C HIS A 85 -5.27 8.95 3.18
N ILE A 86 -4.58 9.70 2.31
CA ILE A 86 -5.01 9.95 0.92
C ILE A 86 -5.07 8.65 0.11
N LEU A 87 -4.02 7.83 0.15
CA LEU A 87 -4.01 6.57 -0.60
C LEU A 87 -5.12 5.61 -0.12
N ASN A 88 -5.47 5.66 1.16
CA ASN A 88 -6.53 4.83 1.72
C ASN A 88 -7.94 5.26 1.26
N SER A 89 -8.17 6.53 0.90
CA SER A 89 -9.48 6.97 0.37
C SER A 89 -9.73 6.42 -1.03
N PHE A 90 -8.69 6.35 -1.87
CA PHE A 90 -8.78 5.75 -3.21
C PHE A 90 -9.25 4.29 -3.17
N TYR A 91 -8.94 3.52 -2.11
CA TYR A 91 -9.35 2.12 -2.01
C TYR A 91 -10.86 1.90 -1.90
N ILE A 92 -11.58 2.82 -1.26
CA ILE A 92 -13.04 2.68 -1.09
C ILE A 92 -13.74 3.17 -2.35
N GLU A 93 -13.28 4.29 -2.90
CA GLU A 93 -13.96 5.02 -3.98
C GLU A 93 -13.76 4.39 -5.37
N THR A 94 -12.69 3.61 -5.58
CA THR A 94 -12.41 2.95 -6.87
C THR A 94 -13.04 1.57 -7.02
N ARG A 95 -13.62 1.01 -5.95
CA ARG A 95 -14.03 -0.41 -5.93
C ARG A 95 -15.49 -0.68 -6.28
N TYR A 96 -16.35 0.31 -6.16
CA TYR A 96 -17.78 0.15 -6.39
C TYR A 96 -18.32 1.34 -7.16
N PRO A 97 -19.17 1.12 -8.19
CA PRO A 97 -19.85 2.22 -8.87
C PRO A 97 -20.60 3.06 -7.84
N ALA A 98 -20.26 4.36 -7.77
CA ALA A 98 -20.90 5.33 -6.89
C ALA A 98 -21.69 6.33 -7.72
N VAL A 99 -22.73 6.92 -7.12
CA VAL A 99 -23.51 8.00 -7.77
C VAL A 99 -22.63 9.24 -7.99
N ASP A 100 -21.73 9.52 -7.04
CA ASP A 100 -20.67 10.51 -7.14
C ASP A 100 -19.31 9.78 -7.17
N GLU A 101 -18.88 9.38 -8.37
CA GLU A 101 -17.62 8.64 -8.55
C GLU A 101 -16.43 9.59 -8.45
N LEU A 102 -15.46 9.25 -7.59
CA LEU A 102 -14.19 9.96 -7.57
C LEU A 102 -13.42 9.64 -8.85
N ILE A 103 -13.22 10.66 -9.68
CA ILE A 103 -12.37 10.53 -10.86
C ILE A 103 -10.91 10.58 -10.42
N VAL A 104 -10.25 9.41 -10.43
CA VAL A 104 -8.80 9.33 -10.22
C VAL A 104 -8.10 9.84 -11.48
N THR A 105 -7.40 10.97 -11.36
CA THR A 105 -6.63 11.52 -12.48
C THR A 105 -5.27 10.83 -12.61
N ARG A 106 -4.62 11.01 -13.76
CA ARG A 106 -3.22 10.59 -13.97
C ARG A 106 -2.29 11.09 -12.88
N ALA A 107 -2.44 12.36 -12.47
CA ALA A 107 -1.60 12.96 -11.42
C ALA A 107 -1.83 12.30 -10.06
N ASN A 108 -3.08 11.92 -9.74
CA ASN A 108 -3.37 11.16 -8.52
C ASN A 108 -2.70 9.79 -8.56
N ALA A 109 -2.79 9.07 -9.68
CA ALA A 109 -2.16 7.77 -9.84
C ALA A 109 -0.62 7.84 -9.82
N GLU A 110 0.00 8.85 -10.45
CA GLU A 110 1.44 9.10 -10.35
C GLU A 110 1.88 9.34 -8.90
N SER A 111 1.13 10.17 -8.16
CA SER A 111 1.39 10.40 -6.73
C SER A 111 1.22 9.12 -5.90
N ALA A 112 0.20 8.31 -6.17
CA ALA A 112 -0.02 7.04 -5.50
C ALA A 112 1.13 6.04 -5.74
N VAL A 113 1.65 5.98 -6.98
CA VAL A 113 2.80 5.15 -7.34
C VAL A 113 4.06 5.61 -6.61
N ASP A 114 4.31 6.93 -6.52
CA ASP A 114 5.44 7.46 -5.75
C ASP A 114 5.37 7.08 -4.28
N VAL A 115 4.20 7.27 -3.64
CA VAL A 115 3.97 6.90 -2.24
C VAL A 115 4.19 5.40 -2.03
N ALA A 116 3.61 4.55 -2.90
CA ALA A 116 3.75 3.10 -2.80
C ALA A 116 5.21 2.67 -2.94
N ASN A 117 5.94 3.24 -3.90
CA ASN A 117 7.36 2.99 -4.09
C ASN A 117 8.18 3.37 -2.84
N ARG A 118 7.97 4.59 -2.31
CA ARG A 118 8.70 5.09 -1.13
C ARG A 118 8.46 4.24 0.11
N VAL A 119 7.21 3.84 0.37
CA VAL A 119 6.89 3.00 1.53
C VAL A 119 7.47 1.60 1.38
N LEU A 120 7.35 0.99 0.19
CA LEU A 120 7.90 -0.34 -0.07
C LEU A 120 9.43 -0.36 0.13
N GLU A 121 10.14 0.59 -0.49
CA GLU A 121 11.60 0.70 -0.37
C GLU A 121 12.02 0.94 1.09
N TYR A 122 11.29 1.80 1.81
CA TYR A 122 11.57 2.03 3.22
C TYR A 122 11.39 0.76 4.06
N VAL A 123 10.27 0.03 3.89
CA VAL A 123 10.04 -1.24 4.59
C VAL A 123 11.13 -2.26 4.26
N LYS A 124 11.47 -2.42 2.98
CA LYS A 124 12.53 -3.34 2.53
C LYS A 124 13.87 -3.05 3.20
N ASN A 125 14.28 -1.78 3.19
CA ASN A 125 15.50 -1.34 3.86
C ASN A 125 15.47 -1.60 5.37
N SER A 126 14.35 -1.33 6.04
CA SER A 126 14.20 -1.61 7.48
C SER A 126 14.27 -3.09 7.83
N LEU A 127 13.91 -3.97 6.88
CA LEU A 127 13.92 -5.43 7.05
C LEU A 127 15.18 -6.10 6.48
N ASN A 128 16.11 -5.33 5.90
CA ASN A 128 17.27 -5.83 5.13
C ASN A 128 16.87 -6.84 4.03
N ALA A 129 15.78 -6.56 3.31
CA ALA A 129 15.15 -7.45 2.32
C ALA A 129 15.08 -6.83 0.92
#